data_AF-O35796-F1
#
_entry.id   AF-O35796-F1
#
_cell.length_a   1.000
_cell.length_b   1.000
_cell.length_c   1.000
_cell.angle_alpha   90.00
_cell.angle_beta   90.00
_cell.angle_gamma   90.00
#
_symmetry.space_group_name_H-M   'P 1'
#
loop_
_entity.id
_entity.type
_entity.pdbx_description
1 polymer ?
#
loop_
_entity_poly.entity_id
_entity_poly.type
_entity_poly.pdbx_seq_one_letter_code
_entity_poly.pdbx_strand_id
1 'polypeptide(L)'
;MLPLLRCVPRALGAAATGLRASIPAPPLRHLLQPAPRPCLRPFGLLSVRAGSARRSGLLQPPVPCACGCGALHTEGDKAFVEFLTDEIKEEKKIQKHKSLPKMSGDWELEVNGTEAKLLRKVAGEKITVTFNINNSIPPTFDGEEEPSQGQKAEEQEPELTSTPNFVVEVTKTDGKKTLVLDCHYPEDEIGHEDEAESDIFSIKEVSFQTTGDSEWRDTNYTLNTDSLDWALYDHLMDFLADRGVDNTFADELVELSTALEHQEYITFLEDLKSFVKSQ
;
A
#
# COMPACT_ATOMS: atom_id res chain seq x y z
N MET A 1 11.60 48.67 46.69
CA MET A 1 11.52 50.01 46.07
C MET A 1 11.37 49.84 44.58
N LEU A 2 10.31 50.38 43.97
CA LEU A 2 10.20 50.50 42.51
C LEU A 2 11.28 51.44 41.96
N PRO A 3 11.62 51.27 40.69
CA PRO A 3 11.66 52.38 39.76
C PRO A 3 10.60 52.18 38.66
N LEU A 4 9.68 53.14 38.61
CA LEU A 4 8.86 53.45 37.45
C LEU A 4 9.73 54.13 36.40
N LEU A 5 9.71 53.68 35.15
CA LEU A 5 10.01 54.53 34.01
C LEU A 5 8.95 54.32 32.93
N ARG A 6 8.10 55.33 32.81
CA ARG A 6 7.23 55.65 31.68
C ARG A 6 8.11 56.08 30.50
N CYS A 7 7.80 55.62 29.29
CA CYS A 7 7.77 56.50 28.13
C CYS A 7 6.90 55.90 27.02
N VAL A 8 5.89 56.68 26.61
CA VAL A 8 5.02 56.45 25.46
C VAL A 8 5.41 57.48 24.42
N PRO A 9 5.60 57.09 23.15
CA PRO A 9 5.35 57.97 22.02
C PRO A 9 4.10 57.53 21.25
N ARG A 10 3.37 58.55 20.81
CA ARG A 10 2.13 58.54 20.05
C ARG A 10 2.37 59.40 18.81
N ALA A 11 2.21 58.86 17.61
CA ALA A 11 1.97 59.57 16.33
C ALA A 11 1.87 58.51 15.21
N LEU A 12 0.69 58.27 14.63
CA LEU A 12 0.11 58.92 13.44
C LEU A 12 0.78 58.50 12.12
N GLY A 13 0.00 57.89 11.21
CA GLY A 13 0.25 58.08 9.77
C GLY A 13 -0.01 56.89 8.84
N ALA A 14 -1.18 56.93 8.20
CA ALA A 14 -1.43 56.63 6.78
C ALA A 14 -1.17 55.23 6.19
N ALA A 15 -2.30 54.54 5.96
CA ALA A 15 -2.72 53.87 4.73
C ALA A 15 -1.77 53.85 3.51
N ALA A 16 -1.51 52.65 3.00
CA ALA A 16 -1.54 52.36 1.56
C ALA A 16 -1.77 50.86 1.32
N THR A 17 -2.77 50.62 0.49
CA THR A 17 -3.25 49.35 -0.06
C THR A 17 -2.19 48.62 -0.89
N GLY A 18 -2.13 47.30 -0.73
CA GLY A 18 -1.34 46.41 -1.60
C GLY A 18 -1.85 44.98 -1.48
N LEU A 19 -2.96 44.68 -2.18
CA LEU A 19 -3.49 43.33 -2.36
C LEU A 19 -2.47 42.51 -3.16
N ARG A 20 -1.82 41.54 -2.52
CA ARG A 20 -1.30 40.36 -3.21
C ARG A 20 -1.98 39.13 -2.62
N ALA A 21 -2.95 38.63 -3.38
CA ALA A 21 -3.54 37.33 -3.18
C ALA A 21 -2.48 36.26 -3.51
N SER A 22 -1.77 35.77 -2.49
CA SER A 22 -1.04 34.52 -2.58
C SER A 22 -2.07 33.40 -2.53
N ILE A 23 -2.30 32.76 -3.68
CA ILE A 23 -3.04 31.49 -3.76
C ILE A 23 -2.25 30.47 -2.93
N PRO A 24 -2.88 29.77 -1.97
CA PRO A 24 -2.20 28.73 -1.20
C PRO A 24 -1.86 27.56 -2.14
N ALA A 25 -0.58 27.19 -2.16
CA ALA A 25 -0.13 25.96 -2.77
C ALA A 25 -0.81 24.76 -2.07
N PRO A 26 -1.19 23.70 -2.81
CA PRO A 26 -1.83 22.54 -2.22
C PRO A 26 -0.85 21.78 -1.31
N PRO A 27 -1.36 21.04 -0.31
CA PRO A 27 -0.52 20.30 0.62
C PRO A 27 0.26 19.21 -0.12
N LEU A 28 1.58 19.21 0.08
CA LEU A 28 2.53 18.17 -0.32
C LEU A 28 2.20 16.86 0.42
N ARG A 29 1.16 16.15 -0.02
CA ARG A 29 0.89 14.76 0.39
C ARG A 29 1.65 13.80 -0.53
N HIS A 30 2.97 13.74 -0.48
CA HIS A 30 3.74 12.65 -1.11
C HIS A 30 5.16 12.61 -0.52
N LEU A 31 5.30 12.15 0.73
CA LEU A 31 6.59 11.72 1.28
C LEU A 31 6.42 10.44 2.09
N LEU A 32 5.82 9.43 1.45
CA LEU A 32 5.93 8.00 1.79
C LEU A 32 5.59 7.21 0.52
N GLN A 33 6.37 7.45 -0.53
CA GLN A 33 6.51 6.49 -1.61
C GLN A 33 7.98 6.09 -1.63
N PRO A 34 8.32 4.83 -1.29
CA PRO A 34 9.59 4.26 -1.70
C PRO A 34 9.74 4.46 -3.21
N ALA A 35 10.98 4.68 -3.66
CA ALA A 35 11.30 4.91 -5.06
C ALA A 35 10.57 3.89 -5.97
N PRO A 36 10.06 4.31 -7.15
CA PRO A 36 9.29 3.44 -8.02
C PRO A 36 10.18 2.29 -8.51
N ARG A 37 10.07 1.14 -7.85
CA ARG A 37 10.55 -0.13 -8.39
C ARG A 37 9.46 -0.64 -9.33
N PRO A 38 9.79 -1.02 -10.57
CA PRO A 38 8.80 -1.44 -11.54
C PRO A 38 8.00 -2.63 -11.00
N CYS A 39 6.67 -2.51 -11.04
CA CYS A 39 5.75 -3.61 -10.77
C CYS A 39 6.02 -4.71 -11.81
N LEU A 40 6.76 -5.75 -11.41
CA LEU A 40 7.00 -6.93 -12.21
C LEU A 40 6.20 -8.07 -11.57
N ARG A 41 4.89 -8.11 -11.82
CA ARG A 41 4.31 -9.43 -12.09
C ARG A 41 4.97 -9.88 -13.39
N PRO A 42 5.51 -11.10 -13.49
CA PRO A 42 5.90 -11.62 -14.78
C PRO A 42 4.61 -11.79 -15.58
N PHE A 43 4.19 -10.74 -16.31
CA PHE A 43 3.32 -10.93 -17.46
C PHE A 43 4.05 -11.95 -18.33
N GLY A 44 3.48 -13.15 -18.42
CA GLY A 44 4.15 -14.34 -18.90
C GLY A 44 5.06 -14.08 -20.10
N LEU A 45 6.26 -14.65 -20.06
CA LEU A 45 7.26 -14.67 -21.11
C LEU A 45 6.74 -15.38 -22.38
N LEU A 46 5.81 -14.74 -23.11
CA LEU A 46 5.45 -15.16 -24.45
C LEU A 46 6.30 -14.38 -25.45
N SER A 47 7.37 -15.05 -25.86
CA SER A 47 8.28 -14.69 -26.94
C SER A 47 7.50 -14.36 -28.22
N VAL A 48 7.15 -13.08 -28.42
CA VAL A 48 6.69 -12.61 -29.73
C VAL A 48 7.93 -12.46 -30.60
N ARG A 49 8.13 -13.48 -31.43
CA ARG A 49 9.14 -13.53 -32.49
C ARG A 49 8.90 -12.34 -33.43
N ALA A 50 9.67 -11.27 -33.27
CA ALA A 50 9.62 -10.08 -34.09
C ALA A 50 10.04 -10.42 -35.54
N GLY A 51 9.04 -10.72 -36.37
CA GLY A 51 9.21 -10.88 -37.81
C GLY A 51 9.54 -9.54 -38.46
N SER A 52 10.72 -9.48 -39.06
CA SER A 52 11.16 -8.39 -39.94
C SER A 52 10.20 -8.24 -41.13
N ALA A 53 9.50 -7.11 -41.22
CA ALA A 53 8.86 -6.68 -42.46
C ALA A 53 8.94 -5.16 -42.62
N ARG A 54 9.82 -4.76 -43.54
CA ARG A 54 9.96 -3.43 -44.13
C ARG A 54 8.61 -2.91 -44.66
N ARG A 55 8.32 -1.64 -44.44
CA ARG A 55 8.30 -0.60 -45.50
C ARG A 55 7.87 0.77 -44.96
N SER A 56 8.66 1.77 -45.33
CA SER A 56 8.32 3.19 -45.32
C SER A 56 7.02 3.45 -46.08
N GLY A 57 6.08 4.13 -45.44
CA GLY A 57 4.84 4.61 -46.04
C GLY A 57 4.47 5.93 -45.36
N LEU A 58 4.23 6.93 -46.19
CA LEU A 58 3.92 8.32 -45.85
C LEU A 58 2.88 8.45 -44.74
N LEU A 59 3.05 9.48 -43.90
CA LEU A 59 2.13 9.93 -42.84
C LEU A 59 0.68 10.00 -43.37
N GLN A 60 -0.07 8.90 -43.26
CA GLN A 60 -1.51 8.92 -43.39
C GLN A 60 -2.06 9.53 -42.10
N PRO A 61 -2.91 10.56 -42.17
CA PRO A 61 -3.57 11.05 -40.97
C PRO A 61 -4.37 9.90 -40.33
N PRO A 62 -4.47 9.85 -38.99
CA PRO A 62 -5.22 8.82 -38.30
C PRO A 62 -6.64 8.79 -38.87
N VAL A 63 -7.01 7.66 -39.45
CA VAL A 63 -8.34 7.44 -40.01
C VAL A 63 -9.31 7.38 -38.83
N PRO A 64 -10.35 8.23 -38.79
CA PRO A 64 -11.38 8.15 -37.75
C PRO A 64 -11.99 6.74 -37.70
N CYS A 65 -12.29 6.24 -36.50
CA CYS A 65 -12.88 4.91 -36.32
C CYS A 65 -14.07 4.67 -37.25
N ALA A 66 -14.14 3.48 -37.87
CA ALA A 66 -15.28 3.03 -38.67
C ALA A 66 -16.60 2.98 -37.88
N CYS A 67 -16.53 2.97 -36.54
CA CYS A 67 -17.65 3.05 -35.63
C CYS A 67 -18.29 4.44 -35.51
N GLY A 68 -17.66 5.50 -36.03
CA GLY A 68 -18.23 6.85 -36.04
C GLY A 68 -18.19 7.59 -34.70
N CYS A 69 -17.50 7.08 -33.67
CA CYS A 69 -17.35 7.77 -32.38
C CYS A 69 -16.40 8.99 -32.43
N GLY A 70 -15.71 9.22 -33.55
CA GLY A 70 -14.72 10.29 -33.68
C GLY A 70 -13.41 10.02 -32.95
N ALA A 71 -13.25 8.82 -32.38
CA ALA A 71 -12.09 8.47 -31.59
C ALA A 71 -11.12 7.50 -32.27
N LEU A 72 -9.95 7.35 -31.64
CA LEU A 72 -8.88 6.48 -32.09
C LEU A 72 -9.08 5.08 -31.52
N HIS A 73 -9.48 4.15 -32.38
CA HIS A 73 -9.36 2.73 -32.09
C HIS A 73 -8.27 2.15 -33.00
N THR A 74 -7.24 1.60 -32.40
CA THR A 74 -6.20 0.85 -33.11
C THR A 74 -6.53 -0.64 -33.10
N GLU A 75 -5.97 -1.39 -34.04
CA GLU A 75 -5.99 -2.85 -33.97
C GLU A 75 -5.32 -3.37 -32.68
N GLY A 76 -4.38 -2.61 -32.12
CA GLY A 76 -3.76 -2.88 -30.83
C GLY A 76 -4.75 -2.83 -29.66
N ASP A 77 -5.65 -1.84 -29.64
CA ASP A 77 -6.67 -1.72 -28.58
C ASP A 77 -7.65 -2.90 -28.61
N LYS A 78 -8.01 -3.35 -29.81
CA LYS A 78 -8.86 -4.53 -29.98
C LYS A 78 -8.18 -5.80 -29.44
N ALA A 79 -6.93 -6.04 -29.84
CA ALA A 79 -6.16 -7.18 -29.34
C ALA A 79 -5.96 -7.11 -27.82
N PHE A 80 -5.78 -5.90 -27.28
CA PHE A 80 -5.61 -5.70 -25.85
C PHE A 80 -6.90 -5.97 -25.07
N VAL A 81 -8.06 -5.54 -25.57
CA VAL A 81 -9.37 -5.88 -24.96
C VAL A 81 -9.65 -7.37 -24.99
N GLU A 82 -9.28 -8.08 -26.07
CA GLU A 82 -9.40 -9.54 -26.16
C GLU A 82 -8.51 -10.22 -25.11
N PHE A 83 -7.25 -9.82 -25.00
CA PHE A 83 -6.33 -10.29 -23.96
C PHE A 83 -6.88 -10.06 -22.55
N LEU A 84 -7.26 -8.82 -22.21
CA LEU A 84 -7.81 -8.49 -20.88
C LEU A 84 -9.10 -9.27 -20.59
N THR A 85 -9.90 -9.57 -21.62
CA THR A 85 -11.14 -10.35 -21.44
C THR A 85 -10.86 -11.77 -21.03
N ASP A 86 -9.80 -12.39 -21.54
CA ASP A 86 -9.42 -13.74 -21.18
C ASP A 86 -8.68 -13.75 -19.83
N GLU A 87 -7.80 -12.77 -19.59
CA GLU A 87 -7.11 -12.58 -18.30
C GLU A 87 -8.09 -12.47 -17.12
N ILE A 88 -9.08 -11.56 -17.22
CA ILE A 88 -10.10 -11.38 -16.17
C ILE A 88 -10.87 -12.68 -15.90
N LYS A 89 -11.10 -13.51 -16.92
CA LYS A 89 -11.80 -14.79 -16.73
C LYS A 89 -10.93 -15.78 -15.97
N GLU A 90 -9.65 -15.88 -16.30
CA GLU A 90 -8.74 -16.79 -15.60
C GLU A 90 -8.55 -16.35 -14.14
N GLU A 91 -8.32 -15.06 -13.89
CA GLU A 91 -8.18 -14.51 -12.53
C GLU A 91 -9.41 -14.78 -11.66
N LYS A 92 -10.61 -14.64 -12.22
CA LYS A 92 -11.86 -14.93 -11.49
C LYS A 92 -12.06 -16.42 -11.20
N LYS A 93 -11.47 -17.32 -11.99
CA LYS A 93 -11.54 -18.78 -11.74
C LYS A 93 -10.63 -19.17 -10.58
N ILE A 94 -9.45 -18.56 -10.48
CA ILE A 94 -8.46 -18.87 -9.43
C ILE A 94 -8.68 -18.09 -8.14
N GLN A 95 -9.57 -17.10 -8.12
CA GLN A 95 -9.93 -16.35 -6.92
C GLN A 95 -10.48 -17.28 -5.81
N LYS A 96 -9.62 -17.55 -4.83
CA LYS A 96 -9.84 -18.46 -3.69
C LYS A 96 -10.96 -17.97 -2.78
N HIS A 97 -10.97 -16.68 -2.47
CA HIS A 97 -11.91 -16.08 -1.53
C HIS A 97 -13.05 -15.39 -2.29
N LYS A 98 -14.25 -15.97 -2.25
CA LYS A 98 -15.47 -15.29 -2.73
C LYS A 98 -16.02 -14.28 -1.72
N SER A 99 -15.60 -14.41 -0.47
CA SER A 99 -15.84 -13.47 0.63
C SER A 99 -14.52 -13.28 1.36
N LEU A 100 -14.27 -12.06 1.84
CA LEU A 100 -13.03 -11.75 2.56
C LEU A 100 -12.83 -12.67 3.77
N PRO A 101 -11.59 -13.13 4.02
CA PRO A 101 -11.21 -13.80 5.26
C PRO A 101 -11.61 -12.97 6.49
N LYS A 102 -11.87 -13.65 7.60
CA LYS A 102 -12.22 -12.99 8.86
C LYS A 102 -11.02 -13.06 9.81
N MET A 103 -10.66 -11.91 10.36
CA MET A 103 -9.72 -11.86 11.48
C MET A 103 -10.36 -12.43 12.74
N SER A 104 -9.61 -13.18 13.54
CA SER A 104 -9.98 -13.62 14.88
C SER A 104 -9.83 -12.47 15.90
N GLY A 105 -10.48 -12.55 17.05
CA GLY A 105 -10.30 -11.53 18.11
C GLY A 105 -11.19 -10.27 17.99
N ASP A 106 -12.31 -10.38 17.27
CA ASP A 106 -13.36 -9.34 17.15
C ASP A 106 -12.88 -8.03 16.51
N TRP A 107 -12.01 -8.11 15.49
CA TRP A 107 -11.64 -6.94 14.69
C TRP A 107 -12.77 -6.54 13.73
N GLU A 108 -13.09 -5.25 13.71
CA GLU A 108 -13.96 -4.62 12.73
C GLU A 108 -13.11 -4.18 11.52
N LEU A 109 -13.43 -4.68 10.33
CA LEU A 109 -12.74 -4.31 9.08
C LEU A 109 -13.46 -3.17 8.36
N GLU A 110 -12.73 -2.09 8.10
CA GLU A 110 -13.12 -0.98 7.23
C GLU A 110 -12.16 -0.92 6.02
N VAL A 111 -12.70 -0.87 4.80
CA VAL A 111 -11.90 -0.78 3.57
C VAL A 111 -12.25 0.49 2.81
N ASN A 112 -11.24 1.28 2.42
CA ASN A 112 -11.36 2.49 1.62
C ASN A 112 -10.34 2.48 0.47
N GLY A 113 -10.80 2.07 -0.71
CA GLY A 113 -9.91 1.81 -1.83
C GLY A 113 -8.90 0.73 -1.44
N THR A 114 -7.61 1.04 -1.56
CA THR A 114 -6.52 0.11 -1.23
C THR A 114 -6.06 0.19 0.24
N GLU A 115 -6.62 1.10 1.04
CA GLU A 115 -6.32 1.20 2.47
C GLU A 115 -7.38 0.42 3.27
N ALA A 116 -6.92 -0.45 4.17
CA ALA A 116 -7.77 -1.20 5.07
C ALA A 116 -7.41 -0.88 6.52
N LYS A 117 -8.44 -0.85 7.37
CA LYS A 117 -8.34 -0.59 8.81
C LYS A 117 -9.04 -1.68 9.59
N LEU A 118 -8.32 -2.28 10.52
CA LEU A 118 -8.85 -3.19 11.52
C LEU A 118 -8.97 -2.44 12.84
N LEU A 119 -10.18 -2.39 13.39
CA LEU A 119 -10.47 -1.70 14.63
C LEU A 119 -10.84 -2.69 15.72
N ARG A 120 -10.21 -2.54 16.89
CA ARG A 120 -10.55 -3.31 18.09
C ARG A 120 -10.59 -2.39 19.29
N LYS A 121 -11.63 -2.54 20.10
CA LYS A 121 -11.78 -1.82 21.37
C LYS A 121 -11.64 -2.81 22.50
N VAL A 122 -10.64 -2.56 23.35
CA VAL A 122 -10.45 -3.29 24.61
C VAL A 122 -10.69 -2.34 25.78
N ALA A 123 -10.78 -2.85 27.00
CA ALA A 123 -11.15 -2.05 28.17
C ALA A 123 -10.21 -0.84 28.38
N GLY A 124 -10.65 0.35 27.97
CA GLY A 124 -9.91 1.60 28.10
C GLY A 124 -8.96 1.93 26.94
N GLU A 125 -8.93 1.14 25.87
CA GLU A 125 -8.05 1.37 24.73
C GLU A 125 -8.73 1.09 23.38
N LYS A 126 -8.35 1.89 22.39
CA LYS A 126 -8.68 1.67 20.98
C LYS A 126 -7.40 1.28 20.26
N ILE A 127 -7.42 0.13 19.60
CA ILE A 127 -6.37 -0.36 18.73
C ILE A 127 -6.87 -0.24 17.30
N THR A 128 -6.06 0.38 16.44
CA THR A 128 -6.31 0.47 15.01
C THR A 128 -5.10 -0.10 14.30
N VAL A 129 -5.28 -1.09 13.43
CA VAL A 129 -4.23 -1.54 12.52
C VAL A 129 -4.59 -1.07 11.12
N THR A 130 -3.71 -0.28 10.50
CA THR A 130 -3.90 0.23 9.14
C THR A 130 -2.86 -0.38 8.22
N PHE A 131 -3.27 -0.87 7.07
CA PHE A 131 -2.37 -1.39 6.04
C PHE A 131 -2.84 -0.97 4.64
N ASN A 132 -1.93 -1.02 3.68
CA ASN A 132 -2.23 -0.72 2.28
C ASN A 132 -1.77 -1.87 1.40
N ILE A 133 -2.65 -2.35 0.53
CA ILE A 133 -2.35 -3.45 -0.39
C ILE A 133 -1.49 -3.04 -1.58
N ASN A 134 -1.30 -1.73 -1.84
CA ASN A 134 -0.45 -1.28 -2.93
C ASN A 134 1.00 -1.73 -2.70
N ASN A 135 1.60 -2.34 -3.73
CA ASN A 135 2.99 -2.82 -3.68
C ASN A 135 3.26 -3.76 -2.49
N SER A 136 2.24 -4.50 -2.07
CA SER A 136 2.32 -5.42 -0.92
C SER A 136 2.80 -6.81 -1.30
N ILE A 137 2.86 -7.14 -2.59
CA ILE A 137 3.45 -8.41 -3.07
C ILE A 137 4.97 -8.21 -3.19
N PRO A 138 5.79 -8.94 -2.42
CA PRO A 138 7.24 -8.91 -2.57
C PRO A 138 7.67 -9.39 -3.96
N PRO A 139 8.80 -8.90 -4.49
CA PRO A 139 9.35 -9.44 -5.72
C PRO A 139 9.72 -10.92 -5.52
N THR A 140 9.23 -11.81 -6.39
CA THR A 140 9.75 -13.17 -6.47
C THR A 140 11.18 -13.09 -7.02
N PHE A 141 12.19 -13.37 -6.19
CA PHE A 141 13.55 -13.60 -6.69
C PHE A 141 13.63 -15.00 -7.31
N ASP A 142 12.95 -15.22 -8.44
CA ASP A 142 13.06 -16.44 -9.25
C ASP A 142 14.30 -16.40 -10.17
N GLY A 143 15.38 -15.76 -9.70
CA GLY A 143 16.57 -15.44 -10.51
C GLY A 143 17.67 -16.51 -10.57
N GLU A 144 17.65 -17.57 -9.75
CA GLU A 144 18.80 -18.51 -9.66
C GLU A 144 18.45 -20.00 -9.48
N GLU A 145 17.31 -20.48 -9.98
CA GLU A 145 17.17 -21.92 -10.25
C GLU A 145 16.82 -22.14 -11.72
N GLU A 146 17.88 -22.25 -12.54
CA GLU A 146 17.79 -22.91 -13.85
C GLU A 146 17.00 -24.22 -13.68
N PRO A 147 15.88 -24.45 -14.40
CA PRO A 147 15.06 -25.62 -14.20
C PRO A 147 15.89 -26.86 -14.54
N SER A 148 16.31 -27.57 -13.49
CA SER A 148 16.87 -28.90 -13.62
C SER A 148 15.88 -29.74 -14.43
N GLN A 149 16.39 -30.29 -15.52
CA GLN A 149 15.62 -31.02 -16.51
C GLN A 149 14.76 -32.11 -15.85
N GLY A 150 13.45 -31.94 -15.91
CA GLY A 150 12.52 -33.05 -15.89
C GLY A 150 11.63 -33.13 -14.66
N GLN A 151 10.59 -32.32 -14.67
CA GLN A 151 9.22 -32.81 -14.53
C GLN A 151 8.30 -31.69 -15.00
N LYS A 152 7.40 -32.01 -15.94
CA LYS A 152 6.18 -31.23 -16.19
C LYS A 152 5.33 -31.36 -14.91
N ALA A 153 5.71 -30.67 -13.85
CA ALA A 153 4.73 -30.18 -12.91
C ALA A 153 3.93 -29.17 -13.74
N GLU A 154 2.60 -29.34 -13.76
CA GLU A 154 1.72 -28.29 -14.24
C GLU A 154 2.24 -26.97 -13.67
N GLU A 155 2.48 -26.01 -14.55
CA GLU A 155 2.93 -24.65 -14.23
C GLU A 155 1.89 -24.04 -13.27
N GLN A 156 1.94 -24.43 -12.00
CA GLN A 156 1.26 -23.75 -10.92
C GLN A 156 2.03 -22.45 -10.80
N GLU A 157 1.45 -21.39 -11.34
CA GLU A 157 1.92 -20.04 -11.08
C GLU A 157 2.17 -19.91 -9.58
N PRO A 158 3.31 -19.32 -9.17
CA PRO A 158 3.62 -19.16 -7.76
C PRO A 158 2.46 -18.42 -7.10
N GLU A 159 1.97 -18.98 -6.00
CA GLU A 159 0.88 -18.37 -5.25
C GLU A 159 1.33 -17.00 -4.74
N LEU A 160 0.79 -15.95 -5.34
CA LEU A 160 1.09 -14.58 -4.97
C LEU A 160 0.62 -14.34 -3.54
N THR A 161 1.56 -13.97 -2.67
CA THR A 161 1.31 -13.67 -1.27
C THR A 161 1.57 -12.20 -1.03
N SER A 162 0.62 -11.52 -0.40
CA SER A 162 0.70 -10.11 -0.05
C SER A 162 1.12 -9.95 1.42
N THR A 163 2.27 -9.31 1.65
CA THR A 163 2.83 -9.02 2.97
C THR A 163 2.94 -7.50 3.18
N PRO A 164 1.80 -6.81 3.41
CA PRO A 164 1.79 -5.36 3.51
C PRO A 164 2.51 -4.89 4.79
N ASN A 165 3.20 -3.75 4.72
CA ASN A 165 3.52 -3.02 5.96
C ASN A 165 2.22 -2.61 6.65
N PHE A 166 2.22 -2.63 7.97
CA PHE A 166 1.05 -2.27 8.76
C PHE A 166 1.42 -1.41 9.96
N VAL A 167 0.56 -0.45 10.26
CA VAL A 167 0.74 0.50 11.34
C VAL A 167 -0.25 0.20 12.44
N VAL A 168 0.26 -0.04 13.65
CA VAL A 168 -0.54 -0.24 14.86
C VAL A 168 -0.61 1.05 15.65
N GLU A 169 -1.83 1.56 15.84
CA GLU A 169 -2.11 2.74 16.65
C GLU A 169 -2.85 2.34 17.92
N VAL A 170 -2.24 2.60 19.09
CA VAL A 170 -2.85 2.35 20.40
C VAL A 170 -3.16 3.67 21.08
N THR A 171 -4.46 3.91 21.28
CA THR A 171 -4.98 5.11 21.94
C THR A 171 -5.72 4.73 23.23
N LYS A 172 -5.27 5.24 24.37
CA LYS A 172 -5.99 5.10 25.65
C LYS A 172 -7.16 6.09 25.70
N THR A 173 -8.29 5.72 26.31
CA THR A 173 -9.55 6.52 26.29
C THR A 173 -9.38 7.97 26.77
N ASP A 174 -8.54 8.22 27.78
CA ASP A 174 -8.23 9.56 28.30
C ASP A 174 -6.84 10.06 27.86
N GLY A 175 -6.22 9.37 26.90
CA GLY A 175 -4.90 9.68 26.38
C GLY A 175 -4.93 10.89 25.44
N LYS A 176 -3.97 11.79 25.61
CA LYS A 176 -3.69 12.87 24.63
C LYS A 176 -2.72 12.42 23.53
N LYS A 177 -2.20 11.20 23.65
CA LYS A 177 -1.20 10.64 22.76
C LYS A 177 -1.63 9.26 22.31
N THR A 178 -1.31 8.95 21.08
CA THR A 178 -1.45 7.66 20.44
C THR A 178 -0.05 7.10 20.22
N LEU A 179 0.21 5.90 20.72
CA LEU A 179 1.45 5.18 20.41
C LEU A 179 1.28 4.58 19.01
N VAL A 180 2.28 4.77 18.16
CA VAL A 180 2.30 4.28 16.79
C VAL A 180 3.48 3.34 16.63
N LEU A 181 3.23 2.14 16.13
CA LEU A 181 4.24 1.15 15.78
C LEU A 181 4.10 0.81 14.28
N ASP A 182 5.12 1.14 13.50
CA ASP A 182 5.21 0.76 12.08
C ASP A 182 5.86 -0.63 11.99
N CYS A 183 5.14 -1.58 11.43
CA CYS A 183 5.49 -3.00 11.41
C CYS A 183 5.60 -3.50 9.96
N HIS A 184 6.45 -4.49 9.76
CA HIS A 184 6.71 -5.09 8.46
C HIS A 184 7.03 -6.58 8.59
N TYR A 185 6.94 -7.29 7.46
CA TYR A 185 7.38 -8.69 7.33
C TYR A 185 8.83 -8.71 6.82
N PRO A 186 9.80 -9.20 7.62
CA PRO A 186 11.18 -9.35 7.16
C PRO A 186 11.28 -10.31 5.97
N GLU A 187 12.07 -9.96 4.95
CA GLU A 187 12.26 -10.80 3.75
C GLU A 187 13.04 -12.10 4.04
N ASP A 188 13.85 -12.12 5.10
CA ASP A 188 14.80 -13.20 5.39
C ASP A 188 14.20 -14.37 6.21
N GLU A 189 12.98 -14.25 6.76
CA GLU A 189 12.48 -15.16 7.81
C GLU A 189 11.31 -16.07 7.39
N ILE A 190 10.72 -15.88 6.21
CA ILE A 190 9.53 -16.64 5.75
C ILE A 190 9.89 -18.07 5.25
N GLY A 191 11.13 -18.53 5.43
CA GLY A 191 11.64 -19.78 4.84
C GLY A 191 12.23 -20.81 5.82
N HIS A 192 12.26 -20.56 7.13
CA HIS A 192 12.85 -21.49 8.09
C HIS A 192 11.78 -22.25 8.88
N GLU A 193 11.52 -23.50 8.44
CA GLU A 193 10.58 -24.46 9.07
C GLU A 193 10.90 -24.80 10.55
N ASP A 194 12.03 -24.36 11.09
CA ASP A 194 12.51 -24.76 12.43
C ASP A 194 12.21 -23.78 13.57
N GLU A 195 11.48 -22.68 13.33
CA GLU A 195 11.24 -21.66 14.38
C GLU A 195 9.75 -21.35 14.58
N ALA A 196 9.00 -22.30 15.15
CA ALA A 196 7.67 -22.02 15.70
C ALA A 196 7.67 -20.95 16.83
N GLU A 197 8.85 -20.47 17.24
CA GLU A 197 9.06 -19.48 18.29
C GLU A 197 9.55 -18.12 17.77
N SER A 198 9.81 -17.96 16.47
CA SER A 198 10.25 -16.67 15.91
C SER A 198 9.07 -15.78 15.52
N ASP A 199 9.24 -14.47 15.68
CA ASP A 199 8.26 -13.48 15.27
C ASP A 199 8.22 -13.38 13.75
N ILE A 200 7.05 -13.53 13.14
CA ILE A 200 6.91 -13.47 11.66
C ILE A 200 6.86 -12.03 11.11
N PHE A 201 6.77 -11.06 12.02
CA PHE A 201 6.78 -9.64 11.72
C PHE A 201 7.69 -8.92 12.71
N SER A 202 8.20 -7.76 12.29
CA SER A 202 9.06 -6.93 13.10
C SER A 202 8.58 -5.49 13.16
N ILE A 203 8.75 -4.86 14.32
CA ILE A 203 8.52 -3.42 14.47
C ILE A 203 9.73 -2.71 13.88
N LYS A 204 9.51 -1.81 12.94
CA LYS A 204 10.56 -1.00 12.29
C LYS A 204 10.76 0.34 13.00
N GLU A 205 9.65 1.00 13.33
CA GLU A 205 9.67 2.33 13.93
C GLU A 205 8.59 2.48 15.00
N VAL A 206 8.92 3.23 16.06
CA VAL A 206 7.99 3.59 17.12
C VAL A 206 7.95 5.10 17.27
N SER A 207 6.75 5.66 17.31
CA SER A 207 6.54 7.10 17.49
C SER A 207 5.28 7.39 18.29
N PHE A 208 5.04 8.67 18.57
CA PHE A 208 3.78 9.12 19.13
C PHE A 208 3.10 10.09 18.19
N GLN A 209 1.78 10.01 18.10
CA GLN A 209 0.94 11.05 17.51
C GLN A 209 0.07 11.71 18.58
N THR A 210 -0.40 12.92 18.31
CA THR A 210 -1.39 13.58 19.19
C THR A 210 -2.77 13.03 18.87
N THR A 211 -3.46 12.54 19.88
CA THR A 211 -4.77 11.91 19.69
C THR A 211 -5.79 12.91 19.14
N GLY A 212 -6.44 12.56 18.03
CA GLY A 212 -7.49 13.37 17.40
C GLY A 212 -7.00 14.37 16.36
N ASP A 213 -5.68 14.50 16.16
CA ASP A 213 -5.14 15.26 15.03
C ASP A 213 -5.51 14.53 13.72
N SER A 214 -6.06 15.27 12.75
CA SER A 214 -6.42 14.70 11.43
C SER A 214 -5.22 14.63 10.48
N GLU A 215 -4.15 15.37 10.79
CA GLU A 215 -2.93 15.41 10.00
C GLU A 215 -1.81 14.72 10.76
N TRP A 216 -1.08 13.88 10.04
CA TRP A 216 0.10 13.22 10.56
C TRP A 216 1.23 14.25 10.79
N ARG A 217 1.84 14.22 11.98
CA ARG A 217 2.97 15.11 12.28
C ARG A 217 4.30 14.42 12.01
N ASP A 218 4.92 14.79 10.89
CA ASP A 218 6.26 14.31 10.49
C ASP A 218 7.40 14.83 11.37
N THR A 219 7.12 15.80 12.25
CA THR A 219 8.13 16.40 13.14
C THR A 219 8.24 15.73 14.51
N ASN A 220 7.41 14.72 14.78
CA ASN A 220 7.53 13.95 16.01
C ASN A 220 8.81 13.11 15.98
N TYR A 221 9.39 12.87 17.15
CA TYR A 221 10.53 11.96 17.24
C TYR A 221 10.07 10.54 16.92
N THR A 222 10.77 9.92 15.98
CA THR A 222 10.59 8.53 15.59
C THR A 222 11.83 7.74 15.98
N LEU A 223 11.60 6.66 16.71
CA LEU A 223 12.61 5.74 17.17
C LEU A 223 12.69 4.57 16.18
N ASN A 224 13.85 4.39 15.55
CA ASN A 224 14.14 3.18 14.79
C ASN A 224 14.54 2.06 15.75
N THR A 225 13.99 0.87 15.53
CA THR A 225 14.13 -0.29 16.43
C THR A 225 15.44 -1.04 16.28
N ASP A 226 16.15 -0.92 15.15
CA ASP A 226 17.44 -1.58 14.91
C ASP A 226 18.51 -1.19 15.95
N SER A 227 18.34 -0.01 16.56
CA SER A 227 19.23 0.53 17.59
C SER A 227 18.72 0.37 19.02
N LEU A 228 17.58 -0.30 19.22
CA LEU A 228 17.00 -0.50 20.54
C LEU A 228 17.71 -1.61 21.31
N ASP A 229 17.65 -1.50 22.63
CA ASP A 229 17.96 -2.63 23.51
C ASP A 229 16.90 -3.73 23.33
N TRP A 230 17.36 -4.97 23.15
CA TRP A 230 16.50 -6.13 22.90
C TRP A 230 15.43 -6.32 23.98
N ALA A 231 15.71 -6.04 25.26
CA ALA A 231 14.70 -6.21 26.31
C ALA A 231 13.57 -5.17 26.20
N LEU A 232 13.88 -3.97 25.70
CA LEU A 232 12.85 -2.98 25.39
C LEU A 232 12.06 -3.37 24.13
N TYR A 233 12.72 -3.96 23.14
CA TYR A 233 12.06 -4.50 21.95
C TYR A 233 11.08 -5.62 22.31
N ASP A 234 11.50 -6.60 23.12
CA ASP A 234 10.65 -7.70 23.60
C ASP A 234 9.41 -7.15 24.31
N HIS A 235 9.57 -6.14 25.17
CA HIS A 235 8.42 -5.50 25.82
C HIS A 235 7.47 -4.76 24.87
N LEU A 236 7.96 -4.28 23.72
CA LEU A 236 7.09 -3.72 22.68
C LEU A 236 6.33 -4.83 21.94
N MET A 237 6.96 -5.96 21.67
CA MET A 237 6.31 -7.14 21.08
C MET A 237 5.25 -7.73 22.02
N ASP A 238 5.59 -7.94 23.30
CA ASP A 238 4.63 -8.35 24.34
C ASP A 238 3.43 -7.40 24.41
N PHE A 239 3.70 -6.09 24.33
CA PHE A 239 2.66 -5.07 24.38
C PHE A 239 1.67 -5.16 23.20
N LEU A 240 2.15 -5.53 22.01
CA LEU A 240 1.33 -5.80 20.83
C LEU A 240 0.54 -7.11 20.98
N ALA A 241 1.20 -8.18 21.45
CA ALA A 241 0.58 -9.49 21.66
C ALA A 241 -0.57 -9.42 22.68
N ASP A 242 -0.39 -8.71 23.80
CA ASP A 242 -1.44 -8.45 24.80
C ASP A 242 -2.68 -7.75 24.21
N ARG A 243 -2.52 -7.08 23.07
CA ARG A 243 -3.57 -6.37 22.32
C ARG A 243 -4.09 -7.15 21.12
N GLY A 244 -3.67 -8.39 20.95
CA GLY A 244 -4.07 -9.29 19.87
C GLY A 244 -3.40 -8.98 18.55
N VAL A 245 -2.20 -8.40 18.58
CA VAL A 245 -1.31 -8.25 17.42
C VAL A 245 -0.09 -9.15 17.68
N ASP A 246 -0.25 -10.44 17.39
CA ASP A 246 0.73 -11.50 17.52
C ASP A 246 0.96 -12.21 16.17
N ASN A 247 1.71 -13.33 16.17
CA ASN A 247 1.95 -14.10 14.95
C ASN A 247 0.65 -14.63 14.32
N THR A 248 -0.36 -15.00 15.12
CA THR A 248 -1.65 -15.45 14.58
C THR A 248 -2.37 -14.31 13.85
N PHE A 249 -2.35 -13.11 14.43
CA PHE A 249 -2.87 -11.92 13.76
C PHE A 249 -2.13 -11.62 12.46
N ALA A 250 -0.80 -11.72 12.45
CA ALA A 250 0.01 -11.43 11.28
C ALA A 250 -0.24 -12.44 10.14
N ASP A 251 -0.37 -13.73 10.44
CA ASP A 251 -0.76 -14.75 9.44
C ASP A 251 -2.14 -14.46 8.83
N GLU A 252 -3.14 -14.15 9.68
CA GLU A 252 -4.49 -13.80 9.21
C GLU A 252 -4.49 -12.50 8.38
N LEU A 253 -3.62 -11.54 8.73
CA LEU A 253 -3.46 -10.29 7.99
C LEU A 253 -2.88 -10.53 6.60
N VAL A 254 -1.92 -11.46 6.44
CA VAL A 254 -1.39 -11.88 5.15
C VAL A 254 -2.49 -12.52 4.29
N GLU A 255 -3.31 -13.40 4.84
CA GLU A 255 -4.43 -14.02 4.12
C GLU A 255 -5.45 -12.96 3.67
N LEU A 256 -5.84 -12.07 4.58
CA LEU A 256 -6.77 -10.97 4.29
C LEU A 256 -6.21 -10.02 3.23
N SER A 257 -4.94 -9.62 3.35
CA SER A 257 -4.29 -8.71 2.41
C SER A 257 -4.18 -9.34 1.02
N THR A 258 -3.86 -10.63 0.96
CA THR A 258 -3.79 -11.38 -0.31
C THR A 258 -5.15 -11.44 -0.99
N ALA A 259 -6.22 -11.70 -0.23
CA ALA A 259 -7.58 -11.69 -0.77
C ALA A 259 -8.02 -10.30 -1.28
N LEU A 260 -7.69 -9.23 -0.54
CA LEU A 260 -7.98 -7.84 -0.92
C LEU A 260 -7.18 -7.41 -2.16
N GLU A 261 -5.89 -7.72 -2.20
CA GLU A 261 -5.03 -7.44 -3.36
C GLU A 261 -5.59 -8.10 -4.62
N HIS A 262 -5.95 -9.39 -4.54
CA HIS A 262 -6.43 -10.11 -5.70
C HIS A 262 -7.76 -9.54 -6.22
N GLN A 263 -8.66 -9.15 -5.32
CA GLN A 263 -9.92 -8.51 -5.69
C GLN A 263 -9.68 -7.15 -6.39
N GLU A 264 -8.77 -6.34 -5.88
CA GLU A 264 -8.44 -5.04 -6.46
C GLU A 264 -7.69 -5.19 -7.79
N TYR A 265 -6.87 -6.23 -7.96
CA TYR A 265 -6.25 -6.55 -9.25
C TYR A 265 -7.29 -6.89 -10.33
N ILE A 266 -8.27 -7.74 -10.01
CA ILE A 266 -9.38 -8.05 -10.93
C ILE A 266 -10.14 -6.77 -11.29
N THR A 267 -10.44 -5.92 -10.31
CA THR A 267 -11.14 -4.65 -10.52
C THR A 267 -10.32 -3.72 -11.41
N PHE A 268 -9.01 -3.63 -11.19
CA PHE A 268 -8.09 -2.87 -12.03
C PHE A 268 -8.10 -3.37 -13.49
N LEU A 269 -8.08 -4.69 -13.72
CA LEU A 269 -8.16 -5.25 -15.08
C LEU A 269 -9.50 -4.91 -15.75
N GLU A 270 -10.60 -4.94 -15.00
CA GLU A 270 -11.92 -4.55 -15.50
C GLU A 270 -11.97 -3.06 -15.89
N ASP A 271 -11.44 -2.20 -15.05
CA ASP A 271 -11.34 -0.77 -15.30
C ASP A 271 -10.41 -0.45 -16.47
N LEU A 272 -9.27 -1.13 -16.55
CA LEU A 272 -8.33 -1.01 -17.67
C LEU A 272 -8.99 -1.45 -18.98
N LYS A 273 -9.69 -2.59 -18.97
CA LYS A 273 -10.47 -3.03 -20.14
C LYS A 273 -11.54 -2.03 -20.51
N SER A 274 -12.26 -1.49 -19.53
CA SER A 274 -13.27 -0.46 -19.73
C SER A 274 -12.66 0.78 -20.36
N PHE A 275 -11.51 1.24 -19.85
CA PHE A 275 -10.77 2.39 -20.34
C PHE A 275 -10.30 2.21 -21.79
N VAL A 276 -9.64 1.08 -22.10
CA VAL A 276 -9.18 0.76 -23.47
C VAL A 276 -10.36 0.65 -24.45
N LYS A 277 -11.51 0.16 -23.98
CA LYS A 277 -12.74 0.05 -24.77
C LYS A 277 -13.49 1.38 -24.91
N SER A 278 -13.42 2.25 -23.91
CA SER A 278 -14.21 3.48 -23.82
C SER A 278 -13.72 4.54 -24.79
N GLN A 279 -14.67 5.13 -25.52
CA GLN A 279 -14.57 6.35 -26.32
C GLN A 279 -15.90 7.10 -26.19
#